data_AF-A0A533YI54-F1
#
_entry.id   AF-A0A533YI54-F1
#
_cell.length_a   1.000
_cell.length_b   1.000
_cell.length_c   1.000
_cell.angle_alpha   90.00
_cell.angle_beta   90.00
_cell.angle_gamma   90.00
#
_symmetry.space_group_name_H-M   'P 1'
#
loop_
_entity.id
_entity.type
_entity.pdbx_description
1 polymer ?
#
loop_
_entity_poly.entity_id
_entity_poly.type
_entity_poly.pdbx_seq_one_letter_code
_entity_poly.pdbx_strand_id
1 'polypeptide(L)'
;MTAAIGTVFTPERWALWLIRRYGVVERWLRGASILDPTCGTGQFLVSIIASALERGIPPRKLPLERLFGIEKEKSLVDELRDSIMIKFGIEMPARNLITRDILEEGPALKTNILLGNPPWMNFTELPENYKSRLKPLFIEYGLVGDARSLLLGHARADLAALIIAKTIHSNLSAKGEAYFFVPLSLFLNEGAHTGFRQFNSRGVRFSVGELIDLEGTGAFPGIATRFGAARFRRDSIQRYPIPCVRFESGRWRRCWAAPVRKDHGALSILTTRKAFKSFKALRLTLPPGARPRQGVNTCGSNSVMIFSAVTSISPELVTARSKVFGNVTLPSRFLYPLLDRRMFDHPRKAPEAFILLPYDESSGKPLDLTEIKKYPELWEYLKAASATLRARRGAFIGNWIRRGYWWASLGVGPYSFMPYKVAWMAYGRTSFKPRVFRTSLGKLWQGNQALHAYVPCRTKDEADRTLRALSRPEIAAYLESFRMSGTRSWAQPGRIARISEYADDAGI
;
A
#
# COMPACT_ATOMS: atom_id res chain seq x y z
N MET A 1 -4.87 27.50 -12.07
CA MET A 1 -4.44 27.13 -10.70
C MET A 1 -3.86 25.73 -10.74
N THR A 2 -2.59 25.56 -10.40
CA THR A 2 -1.99 24.24 -10.20
C THR A 2 -2.64 23.62 -8.97
N ALA A 3 -3.44 22.57 -9.16
CA ALA A 3 -3.99 21.81 -8.04
C ALA A 3 -2.83 21.39 -7.12
N ALA A 4 -2.96 21.66 -5.82
CA ALA A 4 -2.02 21.12 -4.85
C ALA A 4 -1.94 19.59 -5.02
N ILE A 5 -0.75 19.03 -4.82
CA ILE A 5 -0.53 17.59 -4.93
C ILE A 5 -1.58 16.88 -4.05
N GLY A 6 -2.26 15.85 -4.57
CA GLY A 6 -3.24 15.04 -3.84
C GLY A 6 -4.69 15.55 -3.81
N THR A 7 -4.98 16.74 -4.36
CA THR A 7 -6.36 17.24 -4.51
C THR A 7 -7.05 16.57 -5.70
N VAL A 8 -8.08 15.78 -5.44
CA VAL A 8 -8.89 15.10 -6.45
C VAL A 8 -10.30 15.68 -6.43
N PHE A 9 -10.61 16.56 -7.38
CA PHE A 9 -11.97 17.09 -7.50
C PHE A 9 -12.93 16.02 -8.00
N THR A 10 -14.11 15.96 -7.37
CA THR A 10 -15.15 15.00 -7.73
C THR A 10 -15.85 15.43 -9.02
N PRO A 11 -15.85 14.62 -10.09
CA PRO A 11 -16.66 14.92 -11.26
C PRO A 11 -18.15 14.83 -10.91
N GLU A 12 -18.96 15.74 -11.45
CA GLU A 12 -20.40 15.84 -11.20
C GLU A 12 -21.13 14.50 -11.34
N ARG A 13 -20.89 13.78 -12.44
CA ARG A 13 -21.49 12.46 -12.71
C ARG A 13 -21.30 11.49 -11.54
N TRP A 14 -20.13 11.52 -10.89
CA TRP A 14 -19.80 10.62 -9.78
C TRP A 14 -20.35 11.11 -8.44
N ALA A 15 -20.41 12.43 -8.22
CA ALA A 15 -21.13 13.00 -7.09
C ALA A 15 -22.61 12.60 -7.12
N LEU A 16 -23.28 12.82 -8.26
CA LEU A 16 -24.67 12.41 -8.49
C LEU A 16 -24.87 10.91 -8.33
N TRP A 17 -23.95 10.09 -8.85
CA TRP A 17 -24.03 8.64 -8.70
C TRP A 17 -23.98 8.21 -7.23
N LEU A 18 -23.08 8.79 -6.42
CA LEU A 18 -22.96 8.44 -5.00
C LEU A 18 -24.18 8.90 -4.20
N ILE A 19 -24.66 10.13 -4.48
CA ILE A 19 -25.88 10.70 -3.89
C ILE A 19 -27.09 9.81 -4.17
N ARG A 20 -27.30 9.43 -5.43
CA ARG A 20 -28.43 8.58 -5.87
C ARG A 20 -28.35 7.19 -5.29
N ARG A 21 -27.15 6.58 -5.26
CA ARG A 21 -26.94 5.24 -4.71
C ARG A 21 -27.43 5.10 -3.27
N TYR A 22 -27.17 6.11 -2.45
CA TYR A 22 -27.48 6.08 -1.02
C TYR A 22 -28.70 6.93 -0.63
N GLY A 23 -29.46 7.43 -1.61
CA GLY A 23 -30.68 8.22 -1.37
C GLY A 23 -30.45 9.45 -0.50
N VAL A 24 -29.31 10.12 -0.69
CA VAL A 24 -28.85 11.21 0.20
C VAL A 24 -29.84 12.38 0.19
N VAL A 25 -30.33 12.76 -0.99
CA VAL A 25 -31.26 13.90 -1.16
C VAL A 25 -32.59 13.62 -0.46
N GLU A 26 -33.14 12.42 -0.61
CA GLU A 26 -34.39 11.99 0.04
C GLU A 26 -34.28 12.06 1.56
N ARG A 27 -33.12 11.68 2.10
CA ARG A 27 -32.87 11.74 3.54
C ARG A 27 -32.73 13.18 4.02
N TRP A 28 -32.04 14.03 3.26
CA TRP A 28 -31.91 15.45 3.55
C TRP A 28 -33.26 16.17 3.56
N LEU A 29 -34.09 15.94 2.54
CA LEU A 29 -35.45 16.48 2.44
C LEU A 29 -36.35 15.99 3.59
N ARG A 30 -36.08 14.81 4.17
CA ARG A 30 -36.73 14.30 5.39
C ARG A 30 -36.09 14.78 6.70
N GLY A 31 -35.21 15.78 6.65
CA GLY A 31 -34.65 16.45 7.83
C GLY A 31 -33.30 15.92 8.31
N ALA A 32 -32.65 15.01 7.59
CA ALA A 32 -31.27 14.61 7.92
C ALA A 32 -30.28 15.74 7.64
N SER A 33 -29.32 15.97 8.52
CA SER A 33 -28.20 16.87 8.25
C SER A 33 -27.04 16.18 7.54
N ILE A 34 -26.39 16.91 6.63
CA ILE A 34 -25.28 16.44 5.79
C ILE A 34 -24.07 17.34 5.99
N LEU A 35 -22.89 16.75 6.11
CA LEU A 35 -21.61 17.45 6.06
C LEU A 35 -20.70 16.83 5.01
N ASP A 36 -20.14 17.68 4.15
CA ASP A 36 -18.91 17.38 3.42
C ASP A 36 -17.71 17.96 4.18
N PRO A 37 -16.86 17.12 4.79
CA PRO A 37 -15.78 17.59 5.66
C PRO A 37 -14.56 18.15 4.92
N THR A 38 -14.49 17.99 3.60
CA THR A 38 -13.40 18.47 2.73
C THR A 38 -13.98 18.86 1.39
N CYS A 39 -14.84 19.88 1.38
CA CYS A 39 -15.78 20.07 0.27
C CYS A 39 -15.13 20.59 -1.01
N GLY A 40 -13.92 21.16 -0.97
CA GLY A 40 -13.30 21.80 -2.14
C GLY A 40 -14.23 22.84 -2.77
N THR A 41 -14.45 22.75 -4.08
CA THR A 41 -15.43 23.58 -4.83
C THR A 41 -16.89 23.15 -4.62
N GLY A 42 -17.14 22.19 -3.71
CA GLY A 42 -18.46 21.82 -3.20
C GLY A 42 -19.36 21.05 -4.16
N GLN A 43 -18.78 20.25 -5.07
CA GLN A 43 -19.55 19.46 -6.05
C GLN A 43 -20.68 18.65 -5.39
N PHE A 44 -20.48 18.06 -4.21
CA PHE A 44 -21.54 17.32 -3.53
C PHE A 44 -22.70 18.22 -3.07
N LEU A 45 -22.41 19.39 -2.50
CA LEU A 45 -23.43 20.34 -2.05
C LEU A 45 -24.23 20.86 -3.26
N VAL A 46 -23.53 21.27 -4.32
CA VAL A 46 -24.12 21.70 -5.60
C VAL A 46 -25.02 20.60 -6.17
N SER A 47 -24.54 19.35 -6.24
CA SER A 47 -25.32 18.23 -6.77
C SER A 47 -26.52 17.84 -5.91
N ILE A 48 -26.46 18.00 -4.59
CA ILE A 48 -27.62 17.80 -3.68
C ILE A 48 -28.70 18.83 -3.97
N ILE A 49 -28.32 20.12 -4.05
CA ILE A 49 -29.24 21.23 -4.35
C ILE A 49 -29.87 21.01 -5.73
N ALA A 50 -29.05 20.80 -6.76
CA ALA A 50 -29.51 20.54 -8.13
C ALA A 50 -30.51 19.37 -8.17
N SER A 51 -30.17 18.24 -7.54
CA SER A 51 -31.06 17.06 -7.50
C SER A 51 -32.39 17.32 -6.80
N ALA A 52 -32.44 18.22 -5.81
CA ALA A 52 -33.69 18.58 -5.14
C ALA A 52 -34.55 19.52 -6.00
N LEU A 53 -33.92 20.50 -6.66
CA LEU A 53 -34.58 21.40 -7.60
C LEU A 53 -35.15 20.65 -8.81
N GLU A 54 -34.41 19.69 -9.38
CA GLU A 54 -34.86 18.79 -10.45
C GLU A 54 -36.10 17.96 -10.06
N ARG A 55 -36.31 17.73 -8.76
CA ARG A 55 -37.50 17.04 -8.21
C ARG A 55 -38.67 17.97 -7.98
N GLY A 56 -38.59 19.23 -8.40
CA GLY A 56 -39.63 20.24 -8.23
C GLY A 56 -39.71 20.84 -6.84
N ILE A 57 -38.70 20.65 -5.98
CA ILE A 57 -38.64 21.32 -4.67
C ILE A 57 -38.19 22.77 -4.90
N PRO A 58 -39.00 23.79 -4.59
CA PRO A 58 -38.59 25.18 -4.81
C PRO A 58 -37.48 25.60 -3.82
N PRO A 59 -36.59 26.54 -4.19
CA PRO A 59 -35.47 26.98 -3.35
C PRO A 59 -35.85 27.30 -1.90
N ARG A 60 -36.98 28.02 -1.70
CA ARG A 60 -37.50 28.38 -0.37
C ARG A 60 -37.89 27.22 0.54
N LYS A 61 -38.04 26.00 -0.01
CA LYS A 61 -38.37 24.77 0.74
C LYS A 61 -37.17 23.85 0.94
N LEU A 62 -35.99 24.24 0.47
CA LEU A 62 -34.77 23.46 0.67
C LEU A 62 -34.31 23.60 2.14
N PRO A 63 -34.00 22.50 2.85
CA PRO A 63 -33.50 22.54 4.22
C PRO A 63 -32.01 22.91 4.26
N LEU A 64 -31.67 24.09 3.76
CA LEU A 64 -30.29 24.58 3.61
C LEU A 64 -29.57 24.66 4.95
N GLU A 65 -30.27 24.93 6.04
CA GLU A 65 -29.75 24.94 7.41
C GLU A 65 -29.17 23.59 7.86
N ARG A 66 -29.44 22.52 7.11
CA ARG A 66 -28.98 21.15 7.37
C ARG A 66 -27.88 20.68 6.39
N LEU A 67 -27.40 21.54 5.51
CA LEU A 67 -26.39 21.20 4.50
C LEU A 67 -25.09 21.97 4.75
N PHE A 68 -24.02 21.27 5.13
CA PHE A 68 -22.76 21.86 5.59
C PHE A 68 -21.56 21.46 4.71
N GLY A 69 -20.59 22.36 4.58
CA GLY A 69 -19.30 22.13 3.93
C GLY A 69 -18.16 22.71 4.76
N ILE A 70 -17.08 21.95 4.93
CA ILE A 70 -15.82 22.41 5.54
C ILE A 70 -14.72 22.32 4.48
N GLU A 71 -13.96 23.38 4.30
CA GLU A 71 -12.81 23.44 3.41
C GLU A 71 -11.75 24.36 4.01
N LYS A 72 -10.47 24.00 3.91
CA LYS A 72 -9.38 24.77 4.52
C LYS A 72 -9.00 26.00 3.70
N GLU A 73 -9.16 25.93 2.37
CA GLU A 73 -8.80 27.02 1.47
C GLU A 73 -9.99 27.99 1.30
N LYS A 74 -9.85 29.23 1.78
CA LYS A 74 -10.92 30.24 1.72
C LYS A 74 -11.43 30.48 0.29
N SER A 75 -10.53 30.51 -0.70
CA SER A 75 -10.88 30.75 -2.10
C SER A 75 -11.86 29.71 -2.66
N LEU A 76 -11.73 28.44 -2.27
CA LEU A 76 -12.62 27.38 -2.71
C LEU A 76 -14.00 27.47 -2.04
N VAL A 77 -14.05 27.93 -0.79
CA VAL A 77 -15.32 28.23 -0.08
C VAL A 77 -16.06 29.38 -0.76
N ASP A 78 -15.33 30.42 -1.15
CA ASP A 78 -15.90 31.57 -1.86
C ASP A 78 -16.40 31.15 -3.25
N GLU A 79 -15.60 30.38 -4.01
CA GLU A 79 -16.02 29.82 -5.31
C GLU A 79 -17.28 28.96 -5.20
N LEU A 80 -17.40 28.13 -4.16
CA LEU A 80 -18.60 27.35 -3.88
C LEU A 80 -19.82 28.24 -3.61
N ARG A 81 -19.66 29.27 -2.76
CA ARG A 81 -20.75 30.20 -2.44
C ARG A 81 -21.25 30.89 -3.70
N ASP A 82 -20.32 31.42 -4.50
CA ASP A 82 -20.63 32.11 -5.75
C ASP A 82 -21.28 31.15 -6.75
N SER A 83 -20.77 29.93 -6.88
CA SER A 83 -21.37 28.92 -7.76
C SER A 83 -22.81 28.56 -7.37
N ILE A 84 -23.14 28.48 -6.08
CA ILE A 84 -24.52 28.19 -5.64
C ILE A 84 -25.43 29.38 -5.94
N MET A 85 -24.97 30.60 -5.68
CA MET A 85 -25.72 31.82 -5.97
C MET A 85 -25.97 31.98 -7.47
N ILE A 86 -24.93 31.85 -8.30
CA ILE A 86 -25.02 31.99 -9.76
C ILE A 86 -25.91 30.92 -10.39
N LYS A 87 -25.75 29.65 -9.99
CA LYS A 87 -26.48 28.53 -10.61
C LYS A 87 -27.94 28.44 -10.18
N PHE A 88 -28.25 28.79 -8.93
CA PHE A 88 -29.55 28.50 -8.33
C PHE A 88 -30.26 29.71 -7.73
N GLY A 89 -29.62 30.88 -7.66
CA GLY A 89 -30.16 32.05 -6.96
C GLY A 89 -30.32 31.80 -5.45
N ILE A 90 -29.48 30.93 -4.88
CA ILE A 90 -29.56 30.52 -3.48
C ILE A 90 -28.41 31.12 -2.69
N GLU A 91 -28.75 31.83 -1.61
CA GLU A 91 -27.77 32.23 -0.60
C GLU A 91 -27.65 31.15 0.48
N MET A 92 -26.44 30.59 0.64
CA MET A 92 -26.17 29.61 1.70
C MET A 92 -26.06 30.30 3.06
N PRO A 93 -26.63 29.74 4.15
CA PRO A 93 -26.44 30.29 5.48
C PRO A 93 -24.95 30.42 5.83
N ALA A 94 -24.51 31.57 6.34
CA ALA A 94 -23.09 31.84 6.59
C ALA A 94 -22.41 30.80 7.49
N ARG A 95 -23.14 30.22 8.45
CA ARG A 95 -22.64 29.19 9.37
C ARG A 95 -22.44 27.80 8.72
N ASN A 96 -22.92 27.61 7.49
CA ASN A 96 -22.95 26.30 6.84
C ASN A 96 -21.72 26.03 5.97
N LEU A 97 -21.04 27.08 5.50
CA LEU A 97 -19.79 26.97 4.74
C LEU A 97 -18.63 27.48 5.60
N ILE A 98 -17.81 26.56 6.10
CA ILE A 98 -16.81 26.83 7.14
C ILE A 98 -15.41 26.72 6.56
N THR A 99 -14.65 27.82 6.62
CA THR A 99 -13.23 27.84 6.23
C THR A 99 -12.36 27.35 7.39
N ARG A 100 -11.92 26.09 7.37
CA ARG A 100 -10.99 25.50 8.36
C ARG A 100 -10.41 24.17 7.87
N ASP A 101 -9.21 23.82 8.33
CA ASP A 101 -8.75 22.43 8.30
C ASP A 101 -9.60 21.55 9.23
N ILE A 102 -10.28 20.55 8.67
CA ILE A 102 -11.08 19.58 9.43
C ILE A 102 -10.25 18.82 10.48
N LEU A 103 -8.93 18.77 10.32
CA LEU A 103 -7.99 18.13 11.25
C LEU A 103 -7.62 19.00 12.46
N GLU A 104 -8.00 20.28 12.48
CA GLU A 104 -7.90 21.16 13.66
C GLU A 104 -9.12 21.04 14.58
N GLU A 105 -9.02 21.56 15.81
CA GLU A 105 -10.17 21.68 16.71
C GLU A 105 -11.21 22.65 16.13
N GLY A 106 -12.49 22.38 16.38
CA GLY A 106 -13.58 23.11 15.75
C GLY A 106 -14.89 22.98 16.53
N PRO A 107 -15.95 23.70 16.11
CA PRO A 107 -17.23 23.68 16.78
C PRO A 107 -17.79 22.27 16.75
N ALA A 108 -18.58 21.94 17.77
CA ALA A 108 -19.25 20.66 17.92
C ALA A 108 -20.40 20.50 16.87
N LEU A 109 -20.04 20.41 15.59
CA LEU A 109 -20.98 20.14 14.50
C LEU A 109 -21.12 18.62 14.32
N LYS A 110 -22.30 18.11 14.65
CA LYS A 110 -22.70 16.71 14.42
C LYS A 110 -23.77 16.62 13.33
N THR A 111 -23.56 15.78 12.32
CA THR A 111 -24.51 15.54 11.23
C THR A 111 -24.92 14.09 11.11
N ASN A 112 -26.11 13.82 10.56
CA ASN A 112 -26.59 12.45 10.36
C ASN A 112 -25.86 11.71 9.23
N ILE A 113 -25.36 12.48 8.26
CA ILE A 113 -24.67 11.98 7.07
C ILE A 113 -23.35 12.72 6.90
N LEU A 114 -22.28 11.96 6.66
CA LEU A 114 -21.07 12.48 6.04
C LEU A 114 -21.02 12.05 4.58
N LEU A 115 -20.64 12.95 3.68
CA LEU A 115 -20.51 12.68 2.25
C LEU A 115 -19.31 13.43 1.72
N GLY A 116 -18.35 12.78 1.06
CA GLY A 116 -17.21 13.54 0.54
C GLY A 116 -16.20 12.74 -0.25
N ASN A 117 -15.16 13.46 -0.68
CA ASN A 117 -13.95 12.90 -1.30
C ASN A 117 -12.71 13.48 -0.60
N PRO A 118 -12.24 12.89 0.51
CA PRO A 118 -11.06 13.38 1.20
C PRO A 118 -9.82 13.29 0.30
N PRO A 119 -8.77 14.09 0.53
CA PRO A 119 -7.54 14.08 -0.26
C PRO A 119 -6.84 12.72 -0.24
N TRP A 120 -6.34 12.30 -1.41
CA TRP A 120 -5.66 11.01 -1.60
C TRP A 120 -4.15 11.20 -1.64
N MET A 121 -3.54 11.22 -0.47
CA MET A 121 -2.10 11.41 -0.29
C MET A 121 -1.58 10.58 0.88
N ASN A 122 -0.38 10.02 0.73
CA ASN A 122 0.31 9.34 1.82
C ASN A 122 0.96 10.33 2.80
N PHE A 123 1.07 9.96 4.07
CA PHE A 123 1.75 10.78 5.08
C PHE A 123 3.15 11.24 4.64
N THR A 124 3.94 10.39 3.96
CA THR A 124 5.29 10.73 3.46
C THR A 124 5.33 11.85 2.43
N GLU A 125 4.25 12.06 1.69
CA GLU A 125 4.16 13.06 0.61
C GLU A 125 3.77 14.45 1.15
N LEU A 126 3.34 14.54 2.41
CA LEU A 126 2.94 15.80 3.03
C LEU A 126 4.16 16.73 3.29
N PRO A 127 3.95 18.06 3.30
CA PRO A 127 4.95 19.02 3.78
C PRO A 127 5.40 18.73 5.22
N GLU A 128 6.67 18.97 5.54
CA GLU A 128 7.28 18.55 6.82
C GLU A 128 6.67 19.23 8.05
N ASN A 129 6.33 20.51 7.93
CA ASN A 129 5.60 21.27 8.96
C ASN A 129 4.23 20.65 9.25
N TYR A 130 3.52 20.23 8.20
CA TYR A 130 2.20 19.61 8.33
C TYR A 130 2.28 18.18 8.88
N LYS A 131 3.28 17.39 8.45
CA LYS A 131 3.56 16.06 9.02
C LYS A 131 3.73 16.12 10.54
N SER A 132 4.51 17.09 11.01
CA SER A 132 4.81 17.25 12.44
C SER A 132 3.53 17.52 13.25
N ARG A 133 2.61 18.32 12.69
CA ARG A 133 1.29 18.61 13.28
C ARG A 133 0.34 17.41 13.25
N LEU A 134 0.35 16.61 12.18
CA LEU A 134 -0.59 15.48 12.02
C LEU A 134 -0.14 14.21 12.74
N LYS A 135 1.16 14.05 13.00
CA LYS A 135 1.72 12.83 13.61
C LYS A 135 1.01 12.40 14.91
N PRO A 136 0.68 13.31 15.86
CA PRO A 136 -0.08 12.94 17.06
C PRO A 136 -1.47 12.43 16.73
N LEU A 137 -2.15 13.02 15.74
CA LEU A 137 -3.52 12.63 15.36
C LEU A 137 -3.58 11.21 14.78
N PHE A 138 -2.58 10.78 14.00
CA PHE A 138 -2.54 9.39 13.51
C PHE A 138 -2.49 8.36 14.64
N ILE A 139 -1.83 8.71 15.76
CA ILE A 139 -1.74 7.85 16.95
C ILE A 139 -3.05 7.94 17.74
N GLU A 140 -3.52 9.15 17.99
CA GLU A 140 -4.75 9.43 18.74
C GLU A 140 -5.98 8.73 18.15
N TYR A 141 -6.10 8.72 16.82
CA TYR A 141 -7.19 8.06 16.09
C TYR A 141 -6.91 6.59 15.75
N GLY A 142 -5.88 5.97 16.35
CA GLY A 142 -5.63 4.52 16.28
C GLY A 142 -5.19 4.00 14.91
N LEU A 143 -4.71 4.88 14.02
CA LEU A 143 -4.30 4.47 12.67
C LEU A 143 -2.94 3.76 12.66
N VAL A 144 -2.10 4.07 13.66
CA VAL A 144 -0.76 3.51 13.85
C VAL A 144 -0.53 3.22 15.33
N GLY A 145 0.16 2.13 15.64
CA GLY A 145 0.33 1.66 17.02
C GLY A 145 1.24 2.55 17.87
N ASP A 146 2.32 3.07 17.29
CA ASP A 146 3.23 4.00 17.98
C ASP A 146 3.96 4.94 16.99
N ALA A 147 4.62 5.97 17.52
CA ALA A 147 5.39 6.94 16.74
C ALA A 147 6.58 6.32 15.98
N ARG A 148 7.07 5.16 16.44
CA ARG A 148 8.18 4.41 15.81
C ARG A 148 7.69 3.65 14.57
N SER A 149 6.48 3.14 14.62
CA SER A 149 5.79 2.41 13.55
C SER A 149 5.52 3.32 12.35
N LEU A 150 5.20 4.59 12.61
CA LEU A 150 5.14 5.67 11.60
C LEU A 150 6.46 5.84 10.83
N LEU A 151 7.61 5.64 11.47
CA LEU A 151 8.94 5.77 10.85
C LEU A 151 9.43 4.48 10.17
N LEU A 152 8.92 3.31 10.57
CA LEU A 152 9.47 1.99 10.24
C LEU A 152 8.71 1.20 9.16
N GLY A 153 7.68 1.79 8.52
CA GLY A 153 6.96 1.14 7.41
C GLY A 153 5.46 1.44 7.34
N HIS A 154 4.88 2.00 8.41
CA HIS A 154 3.52 2.56 8.40
C HIS A 154 3.48 4.03 7.93
N ALA A 155 4.60 4.56 7.46
CA ALA A 155 4.75 5.90 6.86
C ALA A 155 3.85 6.14 5.62
N ARG A 156 3.16 5.11 5.14
CA ARG A 156 2.21 5.14 4.01
C ARG A 156 0.75 5.16 4.46
N ALA A 157 0.47 5.59 5.68
CA ALA A 157 -0.90 5.81 6.10
C ALA A 157 -1.49 6.96 5.27
N ASP A 158 -2.68 6.75 4.73
CA ASP A 158 -3.38 7.71 3.87
C ASP A 158 -4.01 8.81 4.72
N LEU A 159 -3.91 10.07 4.27
CA LEU A 159 -4.59 11.21 4.91
C LEU A 159 -6.11 11.02 4.95
N ALA A 160 -6.69 10.42 3.91
CA ALA A 160 -8.10 10.05 3.86
C ALA A 160 -8.53 9.17 5.06
N ALA A 161 -7.68 8.24 5.51
CA ALA A 161 -7.99 7.39 6.66
C ALA A 161 -8.13 8.21 7.95
N LEU A 162 -7.27 9.22 8.13
CA LEU A 162 -7.32 10.14 9.27
C LEU A 162 -8.56 11.01 9.25
N ILE A 163 -8.86 11.62 8.11
CA ILE A 163 -10.05 12.46 7.96
C ILE A 163 -11.32 11.64 8.23
N ILE A 164 -11.43 10.43 7.68
CA ILE A 164 -12.58 9.55 7.91
C ILE A 164 -12.69 9.15 9.38
N ALA A 165 -11.59 8.70 10.00
CA ALA A 165 -11.61 8.29 11.41
C ALA A 165 -12.00 9.47 12.33
N LYS A 166 -11.39 10.64 12.12
CA LYS A 166 -11.69 11.86 12.87
C LYS A 166 -13.13 12.29 12.69
N THR A 167 -13.62 12.38 11.44
CA THR A 167 -14.97 12.89 11.18
C THR A 167 -16.06 11.91 11.64
N ILE A 168 -15.84 10.59 11.57
CA ILE A 168 -16.74 9.61 12.20
C ILE A 168 -16.80 9.83 13.71
N HIS A 169 -15.66 10.04 14.38
CA HIS A 169 -15.62 10.30 15.82
C HIS A 169 -16.25 11.66 16.19
N SER A 170 -15.86 12.73 15.50
CA SER A 170 -16.12 14.12 15.91
C SER A 170 -17.32 14.76 15.23
N ASN A 171 -17.72 14.32 14.03
CA ASN A 171 -18.75 14.99 13.24
C ASN A 171 -19.95 14.11 12.85
N LEU A 172 -19.85 12.79 12.89
CA LEU A 172 -20.99 11.93 12.61
C LEU A 172 -21.84 11.72 13.87
N SER A 173 -23.14 11.99 13.82
CA SER A 173 -24.09 11.72 14.90
C SER A 173 -24.16 10.22 15.21
N ALA A 174 -24.61 9.88 16.41
CA ALA A 174 -24.79 8.49 16.81
C ALA A 174 -25.65 7.71 15.81
N LYS A 175 -25.24 6.48 15.47
CA LYS A 175 -25.86 5.64 14.42
C LYS A 175 -25.91 6.25 13.01
N GLY A 176 -25.24 7.39 12.77
CA GLY A 176 -25.16 8.03 11.46
C GLY A 176 -24.38 7.21 10.44
N GLU A 177 -24.48 7.60 9.17
CA GLU A 177 -23.79 6.95 8.05
C GLU A 177 -22.84 7.91 7.33
N ALA A 178 -21.75 7.37 6.79
CA ALA A 178 -20.81 8.13 5.98
C ALA A 178 -20.59 7.47 4.62
N TYR A 179 -20.44 8.28 3.57
CA TYR A 179 -20.19 7.84 2.22
C TYR A 179 -19.00 8.60 1.65
N PHE A 180 -17.90 7.90 1.42
CA PHE A 180 -16.68 8.53 0.94
C PHE A 180 -16.18 7.84 -0.33
N PHE A 181 -15.71 8.63 -1.29
CA PHE A 181 -14.72 8.13 -2.22
C PHE A 181 -13.37 7.97 -1.50
N VAL A 182 -12.68 6.87 -1.74
CA VAL A 182 -11.50 6.46 -0.95
C VAL A 182 -10.48 5.72 -1.79
N PRO A 183 -9.17 5.85 -1.48
CA PRO A 183 -8.16 4.92 -1.97
C PRO A 183 -8.49 3.51 -1.47
N LEU A 184 -8.49 2.50 -2.36
CA LEU A 184 -8.75 1.12 -1.93
C LEU A 184 -7.58 0.50 -1.15
N SER A 185 -6.44 1.18 -1.07
CA SER A 185 -5.32 0.84 -0.18
C SER A 185 -5.76 0.67 1.28
N LEU A 186 -6.71 1.50 1.74
CA LEU A 186 -7.29 1.43 3.10
C LEU A 186 -7.80 0.02 3.44
N PHE A 187 -8.32 -0.70 2.44
CA PHE A 187 -8.92 -2.02 2.63
C PHE A 187 -8.09 -3.17 2.07
N LEU A 188 -7.43 -2.98 0.93
CA LEU A 188 -6.85 -4.07 0.14
C LEU A 188 -5.32 -4.20 0.27
N ASN A 189 -4.64 -3.18 0.82
CA ASN A 189 -3.20 -3.22 1.05
C ASN A 189 -2.84 -3.66 2.47
N GLU A 190 -1.67 -4.29 2.57
CA GLU A 190 -1.12 -4.76 3.83
C GLU A 190 -0.29 -3.71 4.55
N GLY A 191 -0.18 -3.88 5.87
CA GLY A 191 0.67 -3.06 6.72
C GLY A 191 -0.01 -1.76 7.12
N ALA A 192 0.16 -0.71 6.32
CA ALA A 192 -0.05 0.69 6.70
C ALA A 192 -1.43 1.00 7.31
N HIS A 193 -2.50 0.34 6.84
CA HIS A 193 -3.89 0.63 7.24
C HIS A 193 -4.49 -0.42 8.17
N THR A 194 -3.66 -1.26 8.81
CA THR A 194 -4.14 -2.23 9.80
C THR A 194 -4.85 -1.54 10.97
N GLY A 195 -4.35 -0.38 11.42
CA GLY A 195 -5.00 0.43 12.46
C GLY A 195 -6.38 0.93 12.04
N PHE A 196 -6.49 1.50 10.84
CA PHE A 196 -7.78 1.92 10.27
C PHE A 196 -8.81 0.77 10.22
N ARG A 197 -8.37 -0.44 9.86
CA ARG A 197 -9.23 -1.65 9.80
C ARG A 197 -9.56 -2.27 11.16
N GLN A 198 -9.15 -1.65 12.27
CA GLN A 198 -9.71 -1.97 13.58
C GLN A 198 -11.12 -1.38 13.74
N PHE A 199 -11.49 -0.41 12.90
CA PHE A 199 -12.78 0.28 12.91
C PHE A 199 -13.15 0.84 14.29
N ASN A 200 -12.14 1.40 14.95
CA ASN A 200 -12.25 2.09 16.22
C ASN A 200 -11.54 3.44 16.08
N SER A 201 -12.18 4.51 16.52
CA SER A 201 -11.66 5.86 16.47
C SER A 201 -11.91 6.52 17.84
N ARG A 202 -10.85 6.63 18.66
CA ARG A 202 -10.94 7.14 20.06
C ARG A 202 -12.09 6.51 20.87
N GLY A 203 -12.23 5.18 20.80
CA GLY A 203 -13.29 4.44 21.52
C GLY A 203 -14.62 4.37 20.77
N VAL A 204 -14.87 5.23 19.78
CA VAL A 204 -16.06 5.15 18.92
C VAL A 204 -15.84 4.05 17.89
N ARG A 205 -16.67 2.99 17.98
CA ARG A 205 -16.68 1.91 16.99
C ARG A 205 -17.41 2.36 15.74
N PHE A 206 -16.94 1.89 14.58
CA PHE A 206 -17.63 2.02 13.32
C PHE A 206 -17.51 0.73 12.51
N SER A 207 -18.20 0.67 11.38
CA SER A 207 -18.13 -0.47 10.48
C SER A 207 -18.26 -0.03 9.04
N VAL A 208 -17.65 -0.77 8.12
CA VAL A 208 -17.89 -0.69 6.69
C VAL A 208 -19.03 -1.61 6.34
N GLY A 209 -20.10 -1.04 5.78
CA GLY A 209 -21.30 -1.77 5.39
C GLY A 209 -21.34 -2.14 3.90
N GLU A 210 -20.51 -1.50 3.07
CA GLU A 210 -20.36 -1.81 1.64
C GLU A 210 -19.05 -1.22 1.10
N LEU A 211 -18.42 -1.93 0.17
CA LEU A 211 -17.27 -1.45 -0.61
C LEU A 211 -17.59 -1.46 -2.12
N ILE A 212 -17.18 -0.42 -2.83
CA ILE A 212 -17.38 -0.32 -4.27
C ILE A 212 -16.05 -0.06 -4.93
N ASP A 213 -15.66 -0.91 -5.87
CA ASP A 213 -14.47 -0.76 -6.69
C ASP A 213 -14.82 -0.07 -8.00
N LEU A 214 -14.23 1.10 -8.22
CA LEU A 214 -14.48 1.95 -9.38
C LEU A 214 -13.39 1.81 -10.44
N GLU A 215 -12.45 0.87 -10.26
CA GLU A 215 -11.44 0.57 -11.26
C GLU A 215 -12.08 0.25 -12.62
N GLY A 216 -11.55 0.86 -13.69
CA GLY A 216 -12.05 0.66 -15.06
C GLY A 216 -13.33 1.44 -15.42
N THR A 217 -13.91 2.22 -14.51
CA THR A 217 -15.10 3.04 -14.80
C THR A 217 -14.79 4.34 -15.56
N GLY A 218 -13.52 4.72 -15.65
CA GLY A 218 -13.10 6.05 -16.12
C GLY A 218 -13.40 7.19 -15.13
N ALA A 219 -13.80 6.86 -13.90
CA ALA A 219 -13.89 7.84 -12.82
C ALA A 219 -12.52 8.48 -12.57
N PHE A 220 -12.52 9.78 -12.26
CA PHE A 220 -11.31 10.56 -11.92
C PHE A 220 -10.15 10.38 -12.93
N PRO A 221 -10.27 10.94 -14.15
CA PRO A 221 -9.24 10.81 -15.18
C PRO A 221 -7.85 11.24 -14.69
N GLY A 222 -6.82 10.49 -15.06
CA GLY A 222 -5.43 10.77 -14.69
C GLY A 222 -5.00 10.27 -13.30
N ILE A 223 -5.90 9.70 -12.51
CA ILE A 223 -5.54 9.13 -11.20
C ILE A 223 -5.07 7.68 -11.35
N ALA A 224 -3.78 7.44 -11.06
CA ALA A 224 -3.19 6.10 -11.08
C ALA A 224 -3.51 5.28 -9.81
N THR A 225 -3.88 5.93 -8.71
CA THR A 225 -4.27 5.26 -7.47
C THR A 225 -5.55 4.49 -7.68
N ARG A 226 -5.61 3.22 -7.27
CA ARG A 226 -6.87 2.47 -7.30
C ARG A 226 -7.80 3.00 -6.21
N PHE A 227 -8.99 3.41 -6.60
CA PHE A 227 -9.97 4.04 -5.72
C PHE A 227 -11.35 3.37 -5.84
N GLY A 228 -12.22 3.75 -4.92
CA GLY A 228 -13.57 3.24 -4.83
C GLY A 228 -14.45 4.15 -3.99
N ALA A 229 -15.59 3.62 -3.56
CA ALA A 229 -16.42 4.25 -2.55
C ALA A 229 -16.71 3.28 -1.40
N ALA A 230 -16.88 3.78 -0.19
CA ALA A 230 -17.20 2.98 0.98
C ALA A 230 -18.34 3.60 1.78
N ARG A 231 -19.24 2.74 2.27
CA ARG A 231 -20.28 3.10 3.24
C ARG A 231 -19.82 2.74 4.63
N PHE A 232 -19.82 3.71 5.54
CA PHE A 232 -19.53 3.51 6.95
C PHE A 232 -20.76 3.75 7.81
N ARG A 233 -20.80 3.13 8.98
CA ARG A 233 -21.83 3.35 10.01
C ARG A 233 -21.16 3.48 11.37
N ARG A 234 -21.49 4.57 12.09
CA ARG A 234 -21.04 4.83 13.45
C ARG A 234 -21.79 3.95 14.47
N ASP A 235 -21.15 3.68 15.60
CA ASP A 235 -21.66 2.89 16.73
C ASP A 235 -22.11 1.49 16.31
N SER A 236 -21.30 0.87 15.44
CA SER A 236 -21.56 -0.43 14.86
C SER A 236 -20.31 -1.29 14.91
N ILE A 237 -20.50 -2.60 15.10
CA ILE A 237 -19.41 -3.57 15.11
C ILE A 237 -19.23 -4.12 13.70
N GLN A 238 -17.98 -4.17 13.23
CA GLN A 238 -17.67 -4.75 11.93
C GLN A 238 -18.09 -6.22 11.87
N ARG A 239 -18.81 -6.58 10.81
CA ARG A 239 -19.17 -7.97 10.48
C ARG A 239 -18.70 -8.32 9.08
N TYR A 240 -18.28 -9.57 8.90
CA TYR A 240 -17.78 -10.08 7.63
C TYR A 240 -18.56 -11.32 7.18
N PRO A 241 -18.58 -11.61 5.85
CA PRO A 241 -18.12 -10.74 4.77
C PRO A 241 -19.06 -9.54 4.55
N ILE A 242 -18.51 -8.43 4.05
CA ILE A 242 -19.29 -7.26 3.65
C ILE A 242 -19.67 -7.34 2.17
N PRO A 243 -20.80 -6.76 1.75
CA PRO A 243 -21.13 -6.55 0.36
C PRO A 243 -20.04 -5.76 -0.37
N CYS A 244 -19.75 -6.19 -1.58
CA CYS A 244 -18.81 -5.56 -2.49
C CYS A 244 -19.45 -5.45 -3.88
N VAL A 245 -19.19 -4.36 -4.59
CA VAL A 245 -19.60 -4.21 -5.99
C VAL A 245 -18.40 -3.73 -6.79
N ARG A 246 -18.18 -4.31 -7.98
CA ARG A 246 -17.03 -3.96 -8.83
C ARG A 246 -17.48 -3.73 -10.26
N PHE A 247 -16.79 -2.83 -10.93
CA PHE A 247 -16.95 -2.65 -12.37
C PHE A 247 -15.93 -3.51 -13.11
N GLU A 248 -16.39 -4.40 -13.98
CA GLU A 248 -15.53 -5.31 -14.74
C GLU A 248 -16.17 -5.55 -16.11
N SER A 249 -15.41 -5.34 -17.18
CA SER A 249 -15.86 -5.51 -18.57
C SER A 249 -17.19 -4.78 -18.88
N GLY A 250 -17.30 -3.51 -18.46
CA GLY A 250 -18.48 -2.68 -18.72
C GLY A 250 -19.70 -2.97 -17.84
N ARG A 251 -19.61 -3.89 -16.87
CA ARG A 251 -20.74 -4.31 -16.04
C ARG A 251 -20.42 -4.27 -14.55
N TRP A 252 -21.44 -3.95 -13.75
CA TRP A 252 -21.36 -4.07 -12.30
C TRP A 252 -21.54 -5.53 -11.85
N ARG A 253 -20.59 -6.04 -11.07
CA ARG A 253 -20.58 -7.40 -10.52
C ARG A 253 -20.66 -7.34 -9.00
N ARG A 254 -21.53 -8.13 -8.41
CA ARG A 254 -21.61 -8.31 -6.95
C ARG A 254 -20.52 -9.26 -6.48
N CYS A 255 -19.93 -8.94 -5.35
CA CYS A 255 -18.88 -9.67 -4.66
C CYS A 255 -19.06 -9.52 -3.15
N TRP A 256 -18.14 -10.13 -2.42
CA TRP A 256 -18.05 -10.12 -0.98
C TRP A 256 -16.61 -9.83 -0.59
N ALA A 257 -16.41 -9.01 0.44
CA ALA A 257 -15.08 -8.69 0.96
C ALA A 257 -14.94 -9.12 2.42
N ALA A 258 -13.85 -9.79 2.75
CA ALA A 258 -13.50 -10.14 4.13
C ALA A 258 -12.00 -10.38 4.26
N PRO A 259 -11.43 -10.20 5.47
CA PRO A 259 -10.08 -10.66 5.73
C PRO A 259 -10.02 -12.19 5.69
N VAL A 260 -8.85 -12.69 5.28
CA VAL A 260 -8.50 -14.11 5.41
C VAL A 260 -7.55 -14.26 6.60
N ARG A 261 -7.95 -15.10 7.58
CA ARG A 261 -7.25 -15.44 8.83
C ARG A 261 -7.07 -14.32 9.87
N LYS A 262 -6.64 -13.11 9.51
CA LYS A 262 -6.39 -12.00 10.45
C LYS A 262 -7.52 -11.00 10.42
N ASP A 263 -8.25 -10.82 11.52
CA ASP A 263 -9.49 -10.01 11.57
C ASP A 263 -9.35 -8.55 11.10
N HIS A 264 -8.13 -7.98 11.10
CA HIS A 264 -7.83 -6.62 10.61
C HIS A 264 -6.84 -6.59 9.43
N GLY A 265 -6.61 -7.73 8.78
CA GLY A 265 -5.79 -7.85 7.57
C GLY A 265 -6.44 -7.19 6.35
N ALA A 266 -5.72 -7.13 5.23
CA ALA A 266 -6.34 -6.70 3.98
C ALA A 266 -7.50 -7.61 3.59
N LEU A 267 -8.50 -7.04 2.93
CA LEU A 267 -9.68 -7.76 2.47
C LEU A 267 -9.37 -8.52 1.19
N SER A 268 -9.74 -9.79 1.17
CA SER A 268 -9.93 -10.57 -0.04
C SER A 268 -11.32 -10.31 -0.60
N ILE A 269 -11.42 -10.22 -1.92
CA ILE A 269 -12.67 -10.04 -2.67
C ILE A 269 -13.01 -11.34 -3.40
N LEU A 270 -14.17 -11.92 -3.08
CA LEU A 270 -14.64 -13.18 -3.63
C LEU A 270 -16.07 -13.06 -4.16
N THR A 271 -16.43 -13.91 -5.12
CA THR A 271 -17.78 -13.92 -5.72
C THR A 271 -18.83 -14.53 -4.80
N THR A 272 -18.44 -15.42 -3.88
CA THR A 272 -19.38 -16.09 -2.96
C THR A 272 -18.89 -16.02 -1.50
N ARG A 273 -19.85 -15.96 -0.56
CA ARG A 273 -19.55 -15.99 0.88
C ARG A 273 -18.92 -17.31 1.31
N LYS A 274 -19.30 -18.43 0.68
CA LYS A 274 -18.81 -19.77 1.01
C LYS A 274 -17.31 -19.93 0.73
N ALA A 275 -16.79 -19.26 -0.31
CA ALA A 275 -15.38 -19.34 -0.69
C ALA A 275 -14.41 -18.87 0.41
N PHE A 276 -14.83 -17.97 1.32
CA PHE A 276 -14.00 -17.55 2.45
C PHE A 276 -13.68 -18.69 3.42
N LYS A 277 -14.57 -19.69 3.56
CA LYS A 277 -14.30 -20.85 4.43
C LYS A 277 -13.07 -21.62 3.92
N SER A 278 -13.01 -21.88 2.61
CA SER A 278 -11.89 -22.58 1.97
C SER A 278 -10.57 -21.82 2.15
N PHE A 279 -10.57 -20.50 2.02
CA PHE A 279 -9.34 -19.71 2.18
C PHE A 279 -8.91 -19.54 3.65
N LYS A 280 -9.85 -19.50 4.59
CA LYS A 280 -9.52 -19.58 6.02
C LYS A 280 -8.90 -20.94 6.40
N ALA A 281 -9.32 -22.01 5.73
CA ALA A 281 -8.77 -23.36 5.92
C ALA A 281 -7.45 -23.61 5.18
N LEU A 282 -7.18 -22.89 4.07
CA LEU A 282 -6.00 -23.08 3.22
C LEU A 282 -4.68 -23.06 4.02
N ARG A 283 -3.95 -24.18 4.03
CA ARG A 283 -2.61 -24.33 4.63
C ARG A 283 -1.54 -24.48 3.55
N LEU A 284 -0.39 -23.85 3.78
CA LEU A 284 0.83 -23.99 3.00
C LEU A 284 1.94 -24.50 3.92
N THR A 285 2.17 -25.80 3.95
CA THR A 285 3.26 -26.38 4.74
C THR A 285 4.59 -26.11 4.05
N LEU A 286 5.51 -25.44 4.75
CA LEU A 286 6.86 -25.15 4.30
C LEU A 286 7.88 -25.88 5.19
N PRO A 287 9.10 -26.15 4.69
CA PRO A 287 10.17 -26.69 5.51
C PRO A 287 10.50 -25.81 6.74
N PRO A 288 11.08 -26.38 7.81
CA PRO A 288 11.47 -25.61 8.99
C PRO A 288 12.38 -24.43 8.62
N GLY A 289 12.09 -23.24 9.15
CA GLY A 289 12.87 -22.04 8.89
C GLY A 289 12.77 -21.45 7.47
N ALA A 290 12.10 -22.12 6.52
CA ALA A 290 11.93 -21.71 5.12
C ALA A 290 10.87 -20.60 4.96
N ARG A 291 11.10 -19.47 5.62
CA ARG A 291 10.18 -18.32 5.59
C ARG A 291 10.21 -17.63 4.23
N PRO A 292 9.07 -17.22 3.66
CA PRO A 292 9.05 -16.33 2.50
C PRO A 292 9.81 -15.03 2.77
N ARG A 293 10.69 -14.63 1.84
CA ARG A 293 11.55 -13.44 1.91
C ARG A 293 11.39 -12.57 0.65
N GLN A 294 11.67 -11.27 0.80
CA GLN A 294 11.94 -10.41 -0.36
C GLN A 294 13.43 -10.53 -0.74
N GLY A 295 13.77 -10.09 -1.96
CA GLY A 295 15.16 -9.94 -2.38
C GLY A 295 15.96 -8.86 -1.63
N VAL A 296 17.20 -8.66 -2.05
CA VAL A 296 18.14 -7.68 -1.51
C VAL A 296 17.73 -6.26 -1.93
N ASN A 297 17.84 -5.32 -0.99
CA ASN A 297 17.59 -3.89 -1.19
C ASN A 297 18.89 -3.10 -1.04
N THR A 298 19.35 -2.51 -2.14
CA THR A 298 20.55 -1.67 -2.22
C THR A 298 20.35 -0.26 -1.64
N CYS A 299 19.11 0.09 -1.28
CA CYS A 299 18.70 1.39 -0.76
C CYS A 299 19.01 2.55 -1.72
N GLY A 300 18.79 2.35 -3.02
CA GLY A 300 18.96 3.37 -4.06
C GLY A 300 20.32 3.35 -4.75
N SER A 301 21.27 2.54 -4.29
CA SER A 301 22.63 2.46 -4.86
C SER A 301 22.79 1.35 -5.90
N ASN A 302 21.76 1.08 -6.72
CA ASN A 302 21.83 0.06 -7.78
C ASN A 302 23.02 0.27 -8.73
N SER A 303 23.35 1.52 -9.07
CA SER A 303 24.39 1.87 -10.04
C SER A 303 25.81 1.47 -9.63
N VAL A 304 26.06 1.27 -8.33
CA VAL A 304 27.36 0.89 -7.75
C VAL A 304 27.32 -0.46 -7.02
N MET A 305 26.17 -1.14 -7.02
CA MET A 305 26.01 -2.45 -6.37
C MET A 305 25.60 -3.54 -7.37
N ILE A 306 25.07 -3.18 -8.54
CA ILE A 306 24.61 -4.10 -9.58
C ILE A 306 25.46 -3.92 -10.84
N PHE A 307 25.94 -5.03 -11.38
CA PHE A 307 26.83 -5.13 -12.53
C PHE A 307 26.14 -5.89 -13.66
N SER A 308 26.37 -5.48 -14.90
CA SER A 308 25.68 -6.06 -16.08
C SER A 308 26.42 -7.23 -16.73
N ALA A 309 27.68 -7.46 -16.35
CA ALA A 309 28.48 -8.59 -16.80
C ALA A 309 29.60 -8.86 -15.80
N VAL A 310 30.01 -10.13 -15.72
CA VAL A 310 31.16 -10.59 -14.92
C VAL A 310 31.94 -11.61 -15.76
N THR A 311 33.25 -11.41 -15.89
CA THR A 311 34.17 -12.30 -16.61
C THR A 311 35.32 -12.70 -15.69
N SER A 312 35.71 -13.97 -15.69
CA SER A 312 36.81 -14.46 -14.84
C SER A 312 38.16 -13.91 -15.31
N ILE A 313 38.99 -13.47 -14.36
CA ILE A 313 40.42 -13.21 -14.57
C ILE A 313 41.22 -14.37 -13.97
N SER A 314 40.90 -14.73 -12.72
CA SER A 314 41.42 -15.89 -11.98
C SER A 314 40.28 -16.53 -11.18
N PRO A 315 40.51 -17.61 -10.39
CA PRO A 315 39.51 -18.13 -9.46
C PRO A 315 39.04 -17.09 -8.41
N GLU A 316 39.94 -16.20 -8.00
CA GLU A 316 39.74 -15.19 -6.95
C GLU A 316 39.22 -13.86 -7.50
N LEU A 317 39.60 -13.48 -8.72
CA LEU A 317 39.32 -12.16 -9.30
C LEU A 317 38.48 -12.23 -10.57
N VAL A 318 37.59 -11.24 -10.71
CA VAL A 318 36.74 -11.06 -11.90
C VAL A 318 36.78 -9.62 -12.38
N THR A 319 36.58 -9.42 -13.69
CA THR A 319 36.21 -8.13 -14.26
C THR A 319 34.68 -8.00 -14.21
N ALA A 320 34.16 -6.98 -13.53
CA ALA A 320 32.73 -6.68 -13.45
C ALA A 320 32.40 -5.37 -14.15
N ARG A 321 31.33 -5.35 -14.96
CA ARG A 321 30.89 -4.14 -15.68
C ARG A 321 29.96 -3.30 -14.81
N SER A 322 30.52 -2.24 -14.21
CA SER A 322 29.81 -1.21 -13.44
C SER A 322 29.16 -0.18 -14.36
N LYS A 323 27.99 0.34 -13.95
CA LYS A 323 27.34 1.45 -14.65
C LYS A 323 28.11 2.77 -14.52
N VAL A 324 28.79 2.96 -13.39
CA VAL A 324 29.44 4.24 -13.05
C VAL A 324 30.92 4.24 -13.38
N PHE A 325 31.59 3.09 -13.22
CA PHE A 325 33.05 2.99 -13.26
C PHE A 325 33.57 2.16 -14.46
N GLY A 326 32.70 1.78 -15.39
CA GLY A 326 33.08 0.89 -16.49
C GLY A 326 33.50 -0.49 -15.98
N ASN A 327 34.59 -1.04 -16.51
CA ASN A 327 35.10 -2.33 -16.06
C ASN A 327 35.96 -2.17 -14.81
N VAL A 328 35.61 -2.90 -13.75
CA VAL A 328 36.35 -2.89 -12.48
C VAL A 328 36.78 -4.31 -12.11
N THR A 329 37.92 -4.45 -11.46
CA THR A 329 38.38 -5.73 -10.90
C THR A 329 37.81 -5.89 -9.49
N LEU A 330 37.20 -7.03 -9.19
CA LEU A 330 36.61 -7.33 -7.88
C LEU A 330 36.87 -8.79 -7.48
N PRO A 331 36.90 -9.11 -6.18
CA PRO A 331 36.95 -10.50 -5.75
C PRO A 331 35.68 -11.26 -6.12
N SER A 332 35.84 -12.39 -6.82
CA SER A 332 34.77 -13.24 -7.33
C SER A 332 33.81 -13.67 -6.21
N ARG A 333 34.32 -13.89 -5.00
CA ARG A 333 33.56 -14.37 -3.82
C ARG A 333 32.44 -13.43 -3.38
N PHE A 334 32.52 -12.14 -3.70
CA PHE A 334 31.49 -11.16 -3.28
C PHE A 334 30.48 -10.84 -4.38
N LEU A 335 30.61 -11.44 -5.57
CA LEU A 335 29.70 -11.22 -6.70
C LEU A 335 28.76 -12.41 -6.85
N TYR A 336 27.46 -12.11 -6.82
CA TYR A 336 26.40 -13.11 -6.89
C TYR A 336 25.48 -12.84 -8.09
N PRO A 337 25.03 -13.87 -8.82
CA PRO A 337 24.07 -13.69 -9.89
C PRO A 337 22.74 -13.17 -9.32
N LEU A 338 22.19 -12.14 -9.94
CA LEU A 338 20.96 -11.47 -9.52
C LEU A 338 19.82 -11.88 -10.46
N LEU A 339 18.70 -12.33 -9.88
CA LEU A 339 17.52 -12.71 -10.64
C LEU A 339 16.98 -11.54 -11.46
N ASP A 340 16.59 -11.83 -12.69
CA ASP A 340 15.88 -10.91 -13.58
C ASP A 340 14.51 -11.48 -14.02
N ARG A 341 13.70 -10.62 -14.66
CA ARG A 341 12.36 -10.99 -15.13
C ARG A 341 12.38 -12.08 -16.21
N ARG A 342 13.38 -12.08 -17.10
CA ARG A 342 13.48 -12.97 -18.28
C ARG A 342 13.81 -14.39 -17.87
N MET A 343 14.50 -14.60 -16.75
CA MET A 343 14.80 -15.93 -16.20
C MET A 343 13.54 -16.72 -15.82
N PHE A 344 12.43 -16.05 -15.53
CA PHE A 344 11.15 -16.72 -15.27
C PHE A 344 10.47 -17.23 -16.55
N ASP A 345 10.81 -16.65 -17.70
CA ASP A 345 10.34 -17.11 -19.01
C ASP A 345 11.33 -18.10 -19.64
N HIS A 346 12.64 -17.90 -19.41
CA HIS A 346 13.75 -18.70 -19.96
C HIS A 346 14.73 -19.19 -18.86
N PRO A 347 14.41 -20.29 -18.16
CA PRO A 347 15.14 -20.71 -16.94
C PRO A 347 16.56 -21.25 -17.18
N ARG A 348 16.95 -21.50 -18.43
CA ARG A 348 18.31 -21.94 -18.80
C ARG A 348 19.24 -20.80 -19.20
N LYS A 349 18.77 -19.55 -19.12
CA LYS A 349 19.54 -18.38 -19.50
C LYS A 349 20.63 -18.07 -18.47
N ALA A 350 21.83 -17.71 -18.94
CA ALA A 350 22.91 -17.22 -18.10
C ALA A 350 22.53 -15.91 -17.38
N PRO A 351 23.13 -15.60 -16.21
CA PRO A 351 22.91 -14.33 -15.52
C PRO A 351 23.30 -13.11 -16.35
N GLU A 352 22.37 -12.17 -16.53
CA GLU A 352 22.61 -10.85 -17.15
C GLU A 352 22.87 -9.75 -16.12
N ALA A 353 22.79 -10.09 -14.83
CA ALA A 353 23.02 -9.15 -13.74
C ALA A 353 23.68 -9.84 -12.55
N PHE A 354 24.54 -9.10 -11.86
CA PHE A 354 25.26 -9.54 -10.68
C PHE A 354 25.19 -8.48 -9.60
N ILE A 355 25.22 -8.88 -8.34
CA ILE A 355 25.17 -7.98 -7.18
C ILE A 355 26.40 -8.19 -6.29
N LEU A 356 27.00 -7.09 -5.83
CA LEU A 356 28.09 -7.09 -4.87
C LEU A 356 27.54 -7.20 -3.44
N LEU A 357 27.94 -8.25 -2.72
CA LEU A 357 27.60 -8.48 -1.32
C LEU A 357 28.87 -8.87 -0.54
N PRO A 358 29.57 -7.89 0.06
CA PRO A 358 30.73 -8.15 0.92
C PRO A 358 30.25 -8.55 2.31
N TYR A 359 29.75 -9.78 2.41
CA TYR A 359 29.09 -10.34 3.59
C TYR A 359 29.75 -11.66 3.97
N ASP A 360 29.70 -11.97 5.26
CA ASP A 360 29.93 -13.33 5.73
C ASP A 360 28.67 -14.17 5.46
N GLU A 361 28.82 -15.27 4.73
CA GLU A 361 27.68 -16.09 4.27
C GLU A 361 26.98 -16.81 5.43
N SER A 362 27.74 -17.21 6.45
CA SER A 362 27.25 -17.97 7.60
C SER A 362 26.38 -17.11 8.53
N SER A 363 26.91 -15.95 8.95
CA SER A 363 26.20 -15.02 9.82
C SER A 363 25.24 -14.10 9.07
N GLY A 364 25.44 -13.92 7.76
CA GLY A 364 24.70 -12.97 6.93
C GLY A 364 24.95 -11.51 7.30
N LYS A 365 26.05 -11.20 7.98
CA LYS A 365 26.44 -9.85 8.37
C LYS A 365 27.40 -9.24 7.34
N PRO A 366 27.34 -7.91 7.11
CA PRO A 366 28.36 -7.24 6.30
C PRO A 366 29.72 -7.42 6.97
N LEU A 367 30.76 -7.64 6.15
CA LEU A 367 32.14 -7.66 6.64
C LEU A 367 32.50 -6.32 7.28
N ASP A 368 33.34 -6.34 8.31
CA ASP A 368 33.92 -5.12 8.89
C ASP A 368 35.09 -4.59 8.05
N LEU A 369 35.57 -3.40 8.40
CA LEU A 369 36.63 -2.74 7.64
C LEU A 369 37.94 -3.55 7.61
N THR A 370 38.25 -4.27 8.68
CA THR A 370 39.48 -5.08 8.78
C THR A 370 39.41 -6.23 7.79
N GLU A 371 38.28 -6.93 7.71
CA GLU A 371 38.05 -7.99 6.72
C GLU A 371 38.00 -7.47 5.28
N ILE A 372 37.36 -6.32 5.05
CA ILE A 372 37.33 -5.68 3.71
C ILE A 372 38.75 -5.35 3.21
N LYS A 373 39.61 -4.80 4.08
CA LYS A 373 40.97 -4.39 3.72
C LYS A 373 41.90 -5.55 3.34
N LYS A 374 41.53 -6.80 3.66
CA LYS A 374 42.23 -8.00 3.16
C LYS A 374 42.05 -8.19 1.64
N TYR A 375 41.13 -7.47 1.01
CA TYR A 375 40.85 -7.50 -0.42
C TYR A 375 41.08 -6.09 -1.03
N PRO A 376 42.30 -5.77 -1.48
CA PRO A 376 42.63 -4.44 -1.97
C PRO A 376 41.69 -3.94 -3.08
N GLU A 377 41.34 -4.80 -4.04
CA GLU A 377 40.47 -4.46 -5.18
C GLU A 377 39.04 -4.11 -4.72
N LEU A 378 38.52 -4.84 -3.73
CA LEU A 378 37.23 -4.52 -3.12
C LEU A 378 37.29 -3.19 -2.38
N TRP A 379 38.36 -2.96 -1.61
CA TRP A 379 38.52 -1.74 -0.83
C TRP A 379 38.62 -0.50 -1.73
N GLU A 380 39.43 -0.55 -2.79
CA GLU A 380 39.55 0.53 -3.76
C GLU A 380 38.19 0.84 -4.43
N TYR A 381 37.45 -0.20 -4.84
CA TYR A 381 36.12 -0.03 -5.42
C TYR A 381 35.15 0.63 -4.43
N LEU A 382 35.08 0.13 -3.19
CA LEU A 382 34.18 0.68 -2.18
C LEU A 382 34.55 2.14 -1.86
N LYS A 383 35.84 2.48 -1.75
CA LYS A 383 36.29 3.87 -1.56
C LYS A 383 35.78 4.78 -2.68
N ALA A 384 35.94 4.37 -3.94
CA ALA A 384 35.44 5.13 -5.08
C ALA A 384 33.91 5.30 -5.05
N ALA A 385 33.17 4.28 -4.61
CA ALA A 385 31.71 4.32 -4.48
C ALA A 385 31.20 4.99 -3.18
N SER A 386 32.08 5.42 -2.28
CA SER A 386 31.74 5.78 -0.91
C SER A 386 30.75 6.95 -0.81
N ALA A 387 30.89 7.96 -1.65
CA ALA A 387 29.98 9.11 -1.68
C ALA A 387 28.53 8.67 -1.97
N THR A 388 28.33 7.84 -3.00
CA THR A 388 27.01 7.29 -3.36
C THR A 388 26.45 6.41 -2.26
N LEU A 389 27.28 5.57 -1.66
CA LEU A 389 26.84 4.62 -0.64
C LEU A 389 26.50 5.30 0.70
N ARG A 390 27.18 6.39 1.07
CA ARG A 390 26.91 7.17 2.28
C ARG A 390 25.72 8.13 2.12
N ALA A 391 25.39 8.55 0.90
CA ALA A 391 24.28 9.46 0.63
C ALA A 391 22.88 8.79 0.77
N ARG A 392 22.82 7.48 0.98
CA ARG A 392 21.56 6.72 1.05
C ARG A 392 20.70 7.13 2.24
N ARG A 393 19.41 7.37 1.98
CA ARG A 393 18.42 7.81 2.97
C ARG A 393 17.58 6.63 3.47
N GLY A 394 17.28 6.62 4.76
CA GLY A 394 16.39 5.66 5.41
C GLY A 394 16.90 5.25 6.80
N ALA A 395 16.00 5.04 7.77
CA ALA A 395 16.37 4.80 9.17
C ALA A 395 17.27 3.56 9.35
N PHE A 396 16.92 2.44 8.70
CA PHE A 396 17.68 1.19 8.81
C PHE A 396 19.07 1.29 8.17
N ILE A 397 19.16 1.78 6.94
CA ILE A 397 20.45 1.94 6.26
C ILE A 397 21.31 3.00 6.95
N GLY A 398 20.70 4.09 7.45
CA GLY A 398 21.37 5.12 8.23
C GLY A 398 21.95 4.61 9.55
N ASN A 399 21.35 3.59 10.18
CA ASN A 399 21.96 2.92 11.34
C ASN A 399 23.25 2.19 10.94
N TRP A 400 23.23 1.41 9.86
CA TRP A 400 24.43 0.72 9.35
C TRP A 400 25.55 1.69 8.94
N ILE A 401 25.20 2.77 8.24
CA ILE A 401 26.15 3.82 7.84
C ILE A 401 26.83 4.44 9.08
N ARG A 402 26.07 4.81 10.11
CA ARG A 402 26.62 5.36 11.36
C ARG A 402 27.54 4.39 12.10
N ARG A 403 27.29 3.08 11.99
CA ARG A 403 28.14 2.02 12.55
C ARG A 403 29.38 1.72 11.71
N GLY A 404 29.61 2.45 10.61
CA GLY A 404 30.76 2.27 9.73
C GLY A 404 30.56 1.28 8.57
N TYR A 405 29.42 0.61 8.48
CA TYR A 405 29.11 -0.38 7.43
C TYR A 405 28.37 0.27 6.26
N TRP A 406 28.93 1.34 5.71
CA TRP A 406 28.28 2.09 4.64
C TRP A 406 28.20 1.34 3.31
N TRP A 407 28.77 0.13 3.17
CA TRP A 407 28.56 -0.80 2.05
C TRP A 407 27.39 -1.76 2.25
N ALA A 408 26.72 -1.75 3.41
CA ALA A 408 25.63 -2.68 3.69
C ALA A 408 24.44 -2.52 2.72
N SER A 409 23.76 -3.61 2.44
CA SER A 409 22.43 -3.71 1.84
C SER A 409 21.43 -4.29 2.85
N LEU A 410 20.14 -3.99 2.66
CA LEU A 410 19.07 -4.55 3.50
C LEU A 410 18.49 -5.83 2.89
N GLY A 411 17.85 -6.67 3.71
CA GLY A 411 17.28 -7.94 3.25
C GLY A 411 18.33 -9.03 2.98
N VAL A 412 19.50 -8.91 3.61
CA VAL A 412 20.58 -9.89 3.57
C VAL A 412 20.67 -10.58 4.94
N GLY A 413 20.77 -11.90 4.93
CA GLY A 413 20.99 -12.72 6.13
C GLY A 413 21.44 -14.12 5.71
N PRO A 414 21.60 -15.08 6.65
CA PRO A 414 22.03 -16.44 6.32
C PRO A 414 21.13 -17.11 5.25
N TYR A 415 19.84 -16.79 5.28
CA TYR A 415 18.86 -17.24 4.29
C TYR A 415 19.15 -16.80 2.85
N SER A 416 19.88 -15.69 2.65
CA SER A 416 20.29 -15.20 1.34
C SER A 416 21.33 -16.12 0.70
N PHE A 417 22.07 -16.88 1.52
CA PHE A 417 23.16 -17.75 1.11
C PHE A 417 22.76 -19.24 1.11
N MET A 418 21.45 -19.53 1.04
CA MET A 418 20.98 -20.90 0.83
C MET A 418 21.13 -21.34 -0.63
N PRO A 419 21.52 -22.62 -0.89
CA PRO A 419 21.83 -23.15 -2.23
C PRO A 419 20.64 -23.23 -3.17
N TYR A 420 19.42 -23.31 -2.64
CA TYR A 420 18.20 -23.35 -3.43
C TYR A 420 17.27 -22.19 -3.04
N LYS A 421 16.64 -21.60 -4.05
CA LYS A 421 15.62 -20.57 -3.89
C LYS A 421 14.39 -20.93 -4.72
N VAL A 422 13.25 -21.12 -4.06
CA VAL A 422 11.97 -21.21 -4.76
C VAL A 422 11.43 -19.79 -4.90
N ALA A 423 11.67 -19.15 -6.04
CA ALA A 423 11.41 -17.74 -6.27
C ALA A 423 10.21 -17.51 -7.21
N TRP A 424 9.59 -16.33 -7.09
CA TRP A 424 8.53 -15.85 -7.99
C TRP A 424 8.60 -14.33 -8.16
N MET A 425 7.94 -13.84 -9.20
CA MET A 425 7.76 -12.40 -9.43
C MET A 425 6.67 -11.86 -8.49
N ALA A 426 7.07 -11.03 -7.53
CA ALA A 426 6.16 -10.34 -6.61
C ALA A 426 5.56 -9.06 -7.20
N TYR A 427 6.09 -8.61 -8.34
CA TYR A 427 5.74 -7.36 -9.03
C TYR A 427 5.44 -7.59 -10.52
N GLY A 428 4.39 -6.95 -11.04
CA GLY A 428 4.20 -6.72 -12.48
C GLY A 428 3.82 -7.95 -13.32
N ARG A 429 3.58 -9.11 -12.70
CA ARG A 429 2.97 -10.29 -13.35
C ARG A 429 1.52 -10.43 -12.94
N THR A 430 0.76 -11.15 -13.77
CA THR A 430 -0.64 -11.53 -13.53
C THR A 430 -0.82 -13.02 -13.27
N SER A 431 0.25 -13.82 -13.39
CA SER A 431 0.26 -15.26 -13.07
C SER A 431 1.35 -15.60 -12.04
N PHE A 432 0.98 -16.44 -11.06
CA PHE A 432 1.85 -16.85 -9.96
C PHE A 432 2.57 -18.13 -10.38
N LYS A 433 3.82 -17.99 -10.82
CA LYS A 433 4.64 -19.09 -11.35
C LYS A 433 5.94 -19.19 -10.56
N PRO A 434 5.95 -19.85 -9.40
CA PRO A 434 7.17 -20.10 -8.65
C PRO A 434 8.10 -21.03 -9.43
N ARG A 435 9.41 -20.86 -9.24
CA ARG A 435 10.46 -21.69 -9.87
C ARG A 435 11.61 -21.95 -8.90
N VAL A 436 12.25 -23.10 -9.05
CA VAL A 436 13.48 -23.44 -8.32
C VAL A 436 14.68 -22.84 -9.05
N PHE A 437 15.47 -22.07 -8.33
CA PHE A 437 16.79 -21.59 -8.73
C PHE A 437 17.84 -22.26 -7.85
N ARG A 438 18.70 -23.04 -8.49
CA ARG A 438 19.86 -23.69 -7.87
C ARG A 438 21.14 -22.90 -8.18
N THR A 439 22.18 -23.11 -7.38
CA THR A 439 23.53 -22.60 -7.65
C THR A 439 23.90 -22.69 -9.13
N SER A 440 24.38 -21.58 -9.69
CA SER A 440 24.78 -21.44 -11.09
C SER A 440 26.19 -20.87 -11.15
N LEU A 441 27.08 -21.47 -11.94
CA LEU A 441 28.49 -21.08 -12.02
C LEU A 441 29.18 -21.05 -10.63
N GLY A 442 28.85 -22.01 -9.75
CA GLY A 442 29.36 -22.03 -8.38
C GLY A 442 28.86 -20.91 -7.46
N LYS A 443 27.93 -20.06 -7.93
CA LYS A 443 27.40 -18.91 -7.18
C LYS A 443 25.91 -19.03 -6.87
N LEU A 444 25.55 -18.47 -5.72
CA LEU A 444 24.19 -18.49 -5.19
C LEU A 444 23.36 -17.36 -5.78
N TRP A 445 22.14 -17.66 -6.25
CA TRP A 445 21.22 -16.63 -6.76
C TRP A 445 20.80 -15.64 -5.68
N GLN A 446 20.67 -14.37 -6.04
CA GLN A 446 20.05 -13.35 -5.20
C GLN A 446 18.78 -12.80 -5.86
N GLY A 447 17.76 -12.50 -5.05
CA GLY A 447 16.57 -11.79 -5.53
C GLY A 447 16.78 -10.28 -5.48
N ASN A 448 16.16 -9.54 -6.39
CA ASN A 448 15.99 -8.09 -6.26
C ASN A 448 14.72 -7.78 -5.44
N GLN A 449 14.83 -6.99 -4.35
CA GLN A 449 13.71 -6.67 -3.45
C GLN A 449 12.47 -6.12 -4.16
N ALA A 450 12.66 -5.30 -5.20
CA ALA A 450 11.56 -4.62 -5.88
C ALA A 450 10.72 -5.58 -6.74
N LEU A 451 11.28 -6.71 -7.17
CA LEU A 451 10.71 -7.59 -8.18
C LEU A 451 10.41 -9.00 -7.66
N HIS A 452 11.26 -9.50 -6.77
CA HIS A 452 11.32 -10.92 -6.45
C HIS A 452 11.03 -11.19 -4.99
N ALA A 453 10.34 -12.30 -4.79
CA ALA A 453 10.18 -12.96 -3.52
C ALA A 453 10.61 -14.43 -3.66
N TYR A 454 11.02 -15.04 -2.56
CA TYR A 454 11.47 -16.43 -2.57
C TYR A 454 11.31 -17.11 -1.23
N VAL A 455 11.33 -18.44 -1.24
CA VAL A 455 11.54 -19.29 -0.08
C VAL A 455 12.95 -19.90 -0.18
N PRO A 456 13.83 -19.71 0.82
CA PRO A 456 15.15 -20.33 0.84
C PRO A 456 15.06 -21.81 1.25
N CYS A 457 15.86 -22.67 0.62
CA CYS A 457 15.91 -24.10 0.92
C CYS A 457 17.36 -24.61 0.94
N ARG A 458 17.65 -25.54 1.86
CA ARG A 458 18.97 -26.16 2.05
C ARG A 458 19.23 -27.29 1.06
N THR A 459 18.21 -28.07 0.77
CA THR A 459 18.31 -29.25 -0.10
C THR A 459 17.42 -29.14 -1.32
N LYS A 460 17.74 -29.94 -2.35
CA LYS A 460 16.89 -30.07 -3.54
C LYS A 460 15.49 -30.55 -3.16
N ASP A 461 15.38 -31.52 -2.25
CA ASP A 461 14.10 -32.07 -1.83
C ASP A 461 13.22 -31.05 -1.11
N GLU A 462 13.81 -30.21 -0.26
CA GLU A 462 13.10 -29.07 0.35
C GLU A 462 12.58 -28.10 -0.71
N ALA A 463 13.40 -27.79 -1.72
CA ALA A 463 13.03 -26.90 -2.81
C ALA A 463 11.89 -27.49 -3.66
N ASP A 464 11.96 -28.79 -3.97
CA ASP A 464 10.95 -29.49 -4.76
C ASP A 464 9.62 -29.62 -4.00
N ARG A 465 9.66 -29.93 -2.70
CA ARG A 465 8.47 -29.91 -1.82
C ARG A 465 7.85 -28.51 -1.75
N THR A 466 8.68 -27.49 -1.56
CA THR A 466 8.23 -26.09 -1.50
C THR A 466 7.61 -25.65 -2.83
N LEU A 467 8.21 -26.01 -3.97
CA LEU A 467 7.67 -25.72 -5.29
C LEU A 467 6.31 -26.39 -5.49
N ARG A 468 6.17 -27.68 -5.16
CA ARG A 468 4.89 -28.39 -5.24
C ARG A 468 3.82 -27.71 -4.37
N ALA A 469 4.17 -27.35 -3.14
CA ALA A 469 3.25 -26.69 -2.21
C ALA A 469 2.79 -25.31 -2.73
N LEU A 470 3.71 -24.49 -3.26
CA LEU A 470 3.41 -23.17 -3.82
C LEU A 470 2.66 -23.25 -5.17
N SER A 471 2.85 -24.31 -5.94
CA SER A 471 2.25 -24.45 -7.29
C SER A 471 0.80 -24.93 -7.27
N ARG A 472 0.24 -25.18 -6.09
CA ARG A 472 -1.17 -25.53 -5.90
C ARG A 472 -2.10 -24.42 -6.42
N PRO A 473 -3.10 -24.72 -7.27
CA PRO A 473 -4.02 -23.72 -7.82
C PRO A 473 -4.70 -22.83 -6.77
N GLU A 474 -4.97 -23.37 -5.59
CA GLU A 474 -5.60 -22.67 -4.48
C GLU A 474 -4.74 -21.51 -3.94
N ILE A 475 -3.41 -21.60 -4.08
CA ILE A 475 -2.47 -20.54 -3.69
C ILE A 475 -2.57 -19.37 -4.67
N ALA A 476 -2.61 -19.66 -5.97
CA ALA A 476 -2.82 -18.63 -7.00
C ALA A 476 -4.19 -17.94 -6.82
N ALA A 477 -5.26 -18.73 -6.64
CA ALA A 477 -6.60 -18.20 -6.39
C ALA A 477 -6.68 -17.33 -5.11
N TYR A 478 -5.98 -17.73 -4.05
CA TYR A 478 -5.85 -16.93 -2.83
C TYR A 478 -5.15 -15.59 -3.10
N LEU A 479 -4.03 -15.57 -3.83
CA LEU A 479 -3.32 -14.33 -4.17
C LEU A 479 -4.14 -13.40 -5.08
N GLU A 480 -4.86 -13.97 -6.05
CA GLU A 480 -5.75 -13.26 -6.96
C GLU A 480 -6.96 -12.65 -6.25
N SER A 481 -7.39 -13.23 -5.12
CA SER A 481 -8.52 -12.72 -4.34
C SER A 481 -8.32 -11.32 -3.80
N PHE A 482 -7.08 -10.90 -3.57
CA PHE A 482 -6.78 -9.53 -3.16
C PHE A 482 -6.91 -8.52 -4.31
N ARG A 483 -7.14 -9.00 -5.55
CA ARG A 483 -7.26 -8.22 -6.79
C ARG A 483 -6.10 -7.27 -7.01
N MET A 484 -4.89 -7.67 -6.62
CA MET A 484 -3.68 -6.88 -6.79
C MET A 484 -2.83 -7.33 -7.98
N SER A 485 -3.34 -8.20 -8.85
CA SER A 485 -2.62 -8.73 -10.01
C SER A 485 -2.06 -7.58 -10.86
N GLY A 486 -0.79 -7.67 -11.28
CA GLY A 486 -0.11 -6.60 -12.03
C GLY A 486 0.39 -5.41 -11.20
N THR A 487 -0.03 -5.26 -9.93
CA THR A 487 0.43 -4.18 -9.06
C THR A 487 1.74 -4.52 -8.32
N ARG A 488 2.25 -3.54 -7.56
CA ARG A 488 3.45 -3.71 -6.71
C ARG A 488 3.23 -4.62 -5.50
N SER A 489 1.97 -4.90 -5.15
CA SER A 489 1.59 -5.56 -3.89
C SER A 489 1.08 -6.99 -4.07
N TRP A 490 1.20 -7.56 -5.27
CA TRP A 490 0.44 -8.75 -5.63
C TRP A 490 0.82 -10.02 -4.85
N ALA A 491 2.00 -10.57 -5.09
CA ALA A 491 2.47 -11.82 -4.51
C ALA A 491 3.58 -11.57 -3.50
N GLN A 492 3.39 -10.61 -2.59
CA GLN A 492 4.40 -10.26 -1.61
C GLN A 492 4.59 -11.38 -0.55
N PRO A 493 5.79 -11.57 0.01
CA PRO A 493 6.07 -12.64 0.97
C PRO A 493 5.13 -12.67 2.17
N GLY A 494 4.71 -11.51 2.66
CA GLY A 494 3.78 -11.40 3.78
C GLY A 494 2.40 -12.02 3.52
N ARG A 495 1.97 -12.13 2.26
CA ARG A 495 0.71 -12.81 1.89
C ARG A 495 0.85 -14.32 1.93
N ILE A 496 1.98 -14.84 1.45
CA ILE A 496 2.33 -16.26 1.53
C ILE A 496 2.51 -16.68 2.98
N ALA A 497 3.28 -15.92 3.75
CA ALA A 497 3.58 -16.22 5.16
C ALA A 497 2.35 -16.37 6.06
N ARG A 498 1.20 -15.82 5.67
CA ARG A 498 -0.07 -15.95 6.42
C ARG A 498 -0.72 -17.30 6.33
N ILE A 499 -0.56 -17.94 5.18
CA ILE A 499 -1.06 -19.29 4.95
C ILE A 499 0.02 -20.33 5.23
N SER A 500 1.27 -19.88 5.42
CA SER A 500 2.40 -20.73 5.77
C SER A 500 2.29 -21.30 7.18
N GLU A 501 2.50 -22.61 7.26
CA GLU A 501 2.81 -23.35 8.49
C GLU A 501 4.17 -24.02 8.27
N TYR A 502 4.98 -24.10 9.31
CA TYR A 502 6.29 -24.72 9.22
C TYR A 502 6.18 -26.11 9.79
N ALA A 503 6.71 -27.11 9.09
CA ALA A 503 6.88 -28.43 9.68
C ALA A 503 7.70 -28.30 10.96
N ASP A 504 7.38 -29.10 11.97
CA ASP A 504 8.22 -29.20 13.16
C ASP A 504 9.62 -29.65 12.72
N ASP A 505 10.65 -29.12 13.38
CA ASP A 505 11.97 -29.73 13.32
C ASP A 505 11.80 -31.11 13.97
N ALA A 506 11.49 -32.12 13.16
CA ALA A 506 11.66 -33.51 13.56
C ALA A 506 13.17 -33.65 13.81
N GLY A 507 13.57 -33.45 15.06
CA GLY A 507 14.95 -33.59 15.51
C GLY A 507 15.46 -34.94 15.01
N ILE A 508 16.41 -34.87 14.08
CA ILE A 508 17.32 -35.96 13.81
C ILE A 508 18.44 -35.85 14.84
#